data_AF-A0A9J6ZU02-F1
#
_entry.id   AF-A0A9J6ZU02-F1
#
_cell.length_a   1.000
_cell.length_b   1.000
_cell.length_c   1.000
_cell.angle_alpha   90.00
_cell.angle_beta   90.00
_cell.angle_gamma   90.00
#
_symmetry.space_group_name_H-M   'P 1'
#
loop_
_entity.id
_entity.type
_entity.pdbx_description
1 polymer ?
#
loop_
_entity_poly.entity_id
_entity_poly.type
_entity_poly.pdbx_seq_one_letter_code
_entity_poly.pdbx_strand_id
1 'polypeptide(L)'
;MKLSRSFITPLITIIFLAVALSGLLMFFHIFDGYTEVVHEILGVIFVVFSVLHVILNWKALKIHFKKRVFILSTIVVAVISILLVIQQQKSPKFDTILIERITNAPIEDVLKVLQVDSIVVVKRLEENGISFIEGASMEEIWINNKVSPKKLFDLIIE
;
A
#
# COMPACT_ATOMS: atom_id res chain seq x y z
N MET A 1 34.04 -1.63 4.66
CA MET A 1 34.20 -2.33 3.36
C MET A 1 33.81 -1.36 2.25
N LYS A 2 34.60 -1.22 1.17
CA LYS A 2 34.22 -0.36 0.04
C LYS A 2 33.05 -1.01 -0.71
N LEU A 3 31.95 -0.27 -0.88
CA LEU A 3 30.85 -0.67 -1.77
C LEU A 3 31.40 -0.90 -3.18
N SER A 4 31.39 -2.14 -3.64
CA SER A 4 31.91 -2.53 -4.96
C SER A 4 30.84 -3.26 -5.76
N ARG A 5 30.95 -3.21 -7.09
CA ARG A 5 30.05 -3.93 -8.01
C ARG A 5 29.98 -5.43 -7.68
N SER A 6 31.11 -6.02 -7.27
CA SER A 6 31.21 -7.45 -6.93
C SER A 6 30.43 -7.83 -5.68
N PHE A 7 30.09 -6.87 -4.82
CA PHE A 7 29.29 -7.11 -3.61
C PHE A 7 27.82 -6.76 -3.83
N ILE A 8 27.54 -5.63 -4.51
CA ILE A 8 26.17 -5.17 -4.73
C ILE A 8 25.40 -6.09 -5.68
N THR A 9 26.03 -6.60 -6.73
CA THR A 9 25.34 -7.42 -7.74
C THR A 9 24.84 -8.77 -7.20
N PRO A 10 25.61 -9.57 -6.44
CA PRO A 10 25.07 -10.79 -5.83
C PRO A 10 23.98 -10.49 -4.79
N LEU A 11 24.16 -9.41 -4.02
CA LEU A 11 23.21 -9.02 -2.98
C LEU A 11 21.85 -8.62 -3.57
N ILE A 12 21.84 -7.79 -4.62
CA ILE A 12 20.59 -7.42 -5.31
C ILE A 12 19.90 -8.63 -5.93
N THR A 13 20.64 -9.64 -6.42
CA THR A 13 20.07 -10.88 -6.96
C THR A 13 19.32 -11.69 -5.90
N ILE A 14 19.88 -11.81 -4.69
CA ILE A 14 19.23 -12.53 -3.59
C ILE A 14 17.96 -11.79 -3.15
N ILE A 15 18.03 -10.46 -3.00
CA ILE A 15 16.86 -9.64 -2.63
C ILE A 15 15.79 -9.70 -3.73
N PHE A 16 16.19 -9.60 -5.00
CA PHE A 16 15.28 -9.75 -6.14
C PHE A 16 14.51 -11.07 -6.08
N LEU A 17 15.19 -12.19 -5.80
CA LEU A 17 14.55 -13.50 -5.71
C LEU A 17 13.50 -13.53 -4.58
N ALA A 18 13.83 -12.98 -3.41
CA ALA A 18 12.90 -12.91 -2.29
C ALA A 18 11.67 -12.04 -2.60
N VAL A 19 11.86 -10.86 -3.22
CA VAL A 19 10.77 -9.96 -3.63
C VAL A 19 9.91 -10.59 -4.74
N ALA A 20 10.52 -11.28 -5.71
CA ALA A 20 9.81 -11.94 -6.79
C ALA A 20 8.96 -13.12 -6.30
N LEU A 21 9.52 -13.96 -5.42
CA LEU A 21 8.80 -15.09 -4.85
C LEU A 21 7.66 -14.63 -3.95
N SER A 22 7.88 -13.63 -3.08
CA SER A 22 6.80 -13.05 -2.26
C SER A 22 5.69 -12.44 -3.10
N GLY A 23 6.03 -11.71 -4.17
CA GLY A 23 5.03 -11.16 -5.10
C GLY A 23 4.22 -12.26 -5.82
N LEU A 24 4.86 -13.37 -6.20
CA LEU A 24 4.16 -14.51 -6.80
C LEU A 24 3.22 -15.19 -5.80
N LEU A 25 3.65 -15.35 -4.54
CA LEU A 25 2.81 -15.94 -3.49
C LEU A 25 1.59 -15.05 -3.19
N MET A 26 1.78 -13.73 -3.11
CA MET A 26 0.68 -12.77 -2.95
C MET A 26 -0.31 -12.84 -4.12
N PHE A 27 0.16 -13.04 -5.36
CA PHE A 27 -0.72 -13.18 -6.52
C PHE A 27 -1.67 -14.39 -6.41
N PHE A 28 -1.23 -15.47 -5.76
CA PHE A 28 -2.04 -16.67 -5.53
C PHE A 28 -2.75 -16.69 -4.19
N HIS A 29 -2.73 -15.59 -3.43
CA HIS A 29 -3.30 -15.50 -2.10
C HIS A 29 -2.71 -16.50 -1.07
N ILE A 30 -1.41 -16.82 -1.22
CA ILE A 30 -0.71 -17.78 -0.37
C ILE A 30 0.05 -17.04 0.73
N PHE A 31 -0.33 -17.26 1.99
CA PHE A 31 0.25 -16.62 3.18
C PHE A 31 0.20 -15.08 3.17
N ASP A 32 -0.84 -14.47 2.59
CA ASP A 32 -0.93 -13.03 2.30
C ASP A 32 -0.41 -12.10 3.38
N GLY A 33 -0.88 -12.25 4.63
CA GLY A 33 -0.44 -11.34 5.71
C GLY A 33 1.05 -11.43 6.04
N TYR A 34 1.72 -12.55 5.74
CA TYR A 34 3.16 -12.70 5.97
C TYR A 34 3.97 -12.31 4.73
N THR A 35 3.51 -12.69 3.54
CA THR A 35 4.21 -12.42 2.28
C THR A 35 4.12 -10.95 1.89
N GLU A 36 3.03 -10.26 2.25
CA GLU A 36 2.88 -8.80 2.12
C GLU A 36 3.96 -8.05 2.88
N VAL A 37 4.13 -8.32 4.17
CA VAL A 37 5.15 -7.66 5.01
C VAL A 37 6.56 -7.90 4.46
N VAL A 38 6.85 -9.12 4.01
CA VAL A 38 8.14 -9.45 3.38
C VAL A 38 8.33 -8.65 2.09
N HIS A 39 7.31 -8.61 1.22
CA HIS A 39 7.37 -7.92 -0.06
C HIS A 39 7.54 -6.41 0.10
N GLU A 40 6.82 -5.79 1.02
CA GLU A 40 6.89 -4.35 1.28
C GLU A 40 8.26 -3.96 1.83
N ILE A 41 8.73 -4.62 2.89
CA ILE A 41 10.00 -4.28 3.54
C ILE A 41 11.18 -4.59 2.61
N LEU A 42 11.24 -5.80 2.04
CA LEU A 42 12.32 -6.16 1.12
C LEU A 42 12.22 -5.40 -0.19
N GLY A 43 11.02 -4.98 -0.62
CA GLY A 43 10.81 -4.14 -1.79
C GLY A 43 11.45 -2.76 -1.61
N VAL A 44 11.29 -2.12 -0.45
CA VAL A 44 11.97 -0.85 -0.15
C VAL A 44 13.49 -1.03 -0.17
N ILE A 45 13.99 -2.08 0.47
CA ILE A 45 15.43 -2.40 0.48
C ILE A 45 15.92 -2.66 -0.96
N PHE A 46 15.14 -3.38 -1.76
CA PHE A 46 15.45 -3.67 -3.17
C PHE A 46 15.58 -2.39 -3.99
N VAL A 47 14.71 -1.40 -3.80
CA VAL A 47 14.81 -0.10 -4.48
C VAL A 47 16.12 0.60 -4.13
N VAL A 48 16.51 0.65 -2.85
CA VAL A 48 17.77 1.29 -2.43
C VAL A 48 18.98 0.61 -3.10
N PHE A 49 19.06 -0.72 -3.05
CA PHE A 49 20.16 -1.44 -3.69
C PHE A 49 20.11 -1.39 -5.22
N SER A 50 18.93 -1.27 -5.82
CA SER A 50 18.77 -1.05 -7.27
C SER A 50 19.34 0.28 -7.70
N VAL A 51 19.08 1.36 -6.95
CA VAL A 51 19.67 2.68 -7.22
C VAL A 51 21.21 2.62 -7.11
N LEU A 52 21.74 2.00 -6.05
CA LEU A 52 23.18 1.79 -5.89
C LEU A 52 23.77 0.97 -7.04
N HIS A 53 23.08 -0.09 -7.47
CA HIS A 53 23.48 -0.91 -8.60
C HIS A 53 23.55 -0.11 -9.90
N VAL A 54 22.56 0.76 -10.17
CA VAL A 54 22.51 1.64 -11.33
C VAL A 54 23.65 2.66 -11.30
N ILE A 55 23.88 3.33 -10.17
CA ILE A 55 24.96 4.32 -10.02
C ILE A 55 26.32 3.66 -10.28
N LEU A 56 26.57 2.52 -9.63
CA LEU A 56 27.84 1.81 -9.77
C LEU A 56 28.04 1.30 -11.20
N ASN A 57 26.98 0.91 -11.91
CA ASN A 57 27.04 0.35 -13.28
C ASN A 57 26.64 1.35 -14.38
N TRP A 58 26.61 2.64 -14.08
CA TRP A 58 26.06 3.68 -14.97
C TRP A 58 26.67 3.68 -16.38
N LYS A 59 28.00 3.52 -16.49
CA LYS A 59 28.70 3.47 -17.79
C LYS A 59 28.21 2.30 -18.67
N ALA A 60 27.97 1.13 -18.07
CA ALA A 60 27.47 -0.04 -18.80
C ALA A 60 26.01 0.17 -19.23
N LEU A 61 25.17 0.69 -18.32
CA LEU A 61 23.76 0.97 -18.60
C LEU A 61 23.57 1.94 -19.78
N LYS A 62 24.43 2.97 -19.90
CA LYS A 62 24.37 3.92 -21.03
C LYS A 62 24.49 3.27 -22.41
N ILE A 63 25.21 2.16 -22.51
CA ILE A 63 25.37 1.44 -23.77
C ILE A 63 24.04 0.79 -24.17
N HIS A 64 23.25 0.33 -23.19
CA HIS A 64 21.95 -0.29 -23.42
C HIS A 64 20.89 0.72 -23.84
N PHE A 65 20.92 1.97 -23.36
CA PHE A 65 19.96 3.01 -23.78
C PHE A 65 19.96 3.27 -25.30
N LYS A 66 21.08 3.00 -25.98
CA LYS A 66 21.17 3.14 -27.45
C LYS A 66 20.59 1.95 -28.21
N LYS A 67 20.31 0.83 -27.54
CA LYS A 67 19.77 -0.37 -28.18
C LYS A 67 18.26 -0.25 -28.32
N ARG A 68 17.75 -0.46 -29.54
CA ARG A 68 16.31 -0.43 -29.83
C ARG A 68 15.50 -1.37 -28.94
N VAL A 69 16.04 -2.54 -28.60
CA VAL A 69 15.41 -3.51 -27.70
C VAL A 69 15.15 -2.91 -26.32
N PHE A 70 16.10 -2.17 -25.75
CA PHE A 70 15.94 -1.57 -24.43
C PHE A 70 14.81 -0.53 -24.41
N ILE A 71 14.77 0.33 -25.43
CA ILE A 71 13.71 1.34 -25.58
C ILE A 71 12.34 0.65 -25.73
N LEU A 72 12.26 -0.36 -26.60
CA LEU A 72 11.00 -1.08 -26.82
C LEU A 72 10.52 -1.80 -25.56
N SER A 73 11.40 -2.50 -24.84
CA SER A 73 11.07 -3.14 -23.57
C SER A 73 10.58 -2.12 -22.54
N THR A 74 11.21 -0.94 -22.46
CA THR A 74 10.79 0.13 -21.55
C THR A 74 9.39 0.62 -21.89
N ILE A 75 9.09 0.87 -23.17
CA ILE A 75 7.77 1.31 -23.63
C ILE A 75 6.71 0.25 -23.32
N VAL A 76 6.97 -1.03 -23.63
CA VAL A 76 6.03 -2.12 -23.39
C VAL A 76 5.70 -2.24 -21.90
N VAL A 77 6.72 -2.24 -21.03
CA VAL A 77 6.53 -2.33 -19.58
C VAL A 77 5.77 -1.10 -19.06
N ALA A 78 6.10 0.10 -19.53
CA ALA A 78 5.41 1.32 -19.13
C ALA A 78 3.94 1.32 -19.54
N VAL A 79 3.64 0.92 -20.79
CA VAL A 79 2.26 0.83 -21.30
C VAL A 79 1.46 -0.20 -20.51
N ILE A 80 2.00 -1.41 -20.29
CA ILE A 80 1.32 -2.44 -19.49
C ILE A 80 1.06 -1.93 -18.08
N SER A 81 2.04 -1.28 -17.44
CA SER A 81 1.89 -0.74 -16.09
C SER A 81 0.77 0.31 -16.02
N ILE A 82 0.73 1.24 -16.99
CA ILE A 82 -0.32 2.27 -17.05
C ILE A 82 -1.70 1.63 -17.29
N LEU A 83 -1.79 0.64 -18.19
CA LEU A 83 -3.05 -0.06 -18.46
C LEU A 83 -3.57 -0.79 -17.22
N LEU A 84 -2.69 -1.44 -16.45
CA LEU A 84 -3.06 -2.09 -15.18
C LEU A 84 -3.58 -1.08 -14.16
N VAL A 85 -2.93 0.09 -14.02
CA VAL A 85 -3.41 1.16 -13.12
C VAL A 85 -4.78 1.68 -13.54
N ILE A 86 -4.98 1.96 -14.83
CA ILE A 86 -6.28 2.44 -15.35
C ILE A 86 -7.37 1.38 -15.17
N GLN A 87 -7.06 0.10 -15.42
CA GLN A 87 -7.99 -1.00 -15.21
C GLN A 87 -8.41 -1.08 -13.74
N GLN A 88 -7.46 -0.98 -12.82
CA GLN A 88 -7.72 -1.03 -11.38
C GLN A 88 -8.52 0.19 -10.89
N GLN A 89 -8.33 1.36 -11.48
CA GLN A 89 -9.12 2.56 -11.17
C GLN A 89 -10.58 2.43 -11.63
N LYS A 90 -10.83 1.79 -12.79
CA LYS A 90 -12.18 1.57 -13.32
C LYS A 90 -12.92 0.43 -12.62
N SER A 91 -12.18 -0.57 -12.14
CA SER A 91 -12.69 -1.72 -11.40
C SER A 91 -12.06 -1.74 -10.01
N PRO A 92 -12.46 -0.81 -9.11
CA PRO A 92 -11.91 -0.78 -7.76
C PRO A 92 -12.12 -2.14 -7.07
N LYS A 93 -11.16 -2.54 -6.24
CA LYS A 93 -11.25 -3.76 -5.45
C LYS A 93 -12.47 -3.69 -4.55
N PHE A 94 -13.04 -4.85 -4.26
CA PHE A 94 -14.18 -4.98 -3.35
C PHE A 94 -13.93 -4.27 -2.02
N ASP A 95 -12.73 -4.41 -1.44
CA ASP A 95 -12.35 -3.76 -0.17
C ASP A 95 -12.39 -2.23 -0.26
N THR A 96 -11.97 -1.65 -1.39
CA THR A 96 -12.03 -0.19 -1.60
C THR A 96 -13.48 0.29 -1.62
N ILE A 97 -14.36 -0.43 -2.31
CA ILE A 97 -15.79 -0.12 -2.37
C ILE A 97 -16.43 -0.28 -0.99
N LEU A 98 -16.08 -1.32 -0.25
CA LEU A 98 -16.58 -1.55 1.10
C LEU A 98 -16.16 -0.44 2.05
N ILE A 99 -14.87 -0.09 2.08
CA ILE A 99 -14.34 0.97 2.94
C ILE A 99 -14.99 2.30 2.60
N GLU A 100 -15.13 2.65 1.32
CA GLU A 100 -15.81 3.87 0.89
C GLU A 100 -17.27 3.90 1.34
N ARG A 101 -18.01 2.79 1.19
CA ARG A 101 -19.41 2.69 1.61
C ARG A 101 -19.58 2.75 3.12
N ILE A 102 -18.73 2.06 3.88
CA ILE A 102 -18.76 2.07 5.35
C ILE A 102 -18.40 3.46 5.88
N THR A 103 -17.41 4.10 5.26
CA THR A 103 -16.95 5.44 5.64
C THR A 103 -18.03 6.50 5.42
N ASN A 104 -18.75 6.41 4.30
CA ASN A 104 -19.82 7.34 3.92
C ASN A 104 -21.18 7.01 4.55
N ALA A 105 -21.35 5.82 5.14
CA ALA A 105 -22.58 5.45 5.82
C ALA A 105 -22.74 6.25 7.12
N PRO A 106 -23.99 6.52 7.56
CA PRO A 106 -24.25 7.07 8.88
C PRO A 106 -23.59 6.22 9.96
N ILE A 107 -22.92 6.86 10.91
CA ILE A 107 -22.12 6.14 11.92
C ILE A 107 -22.97 5.16 12.75
N GLU A 108 -24.25 5.45 12.96
CA GLU A 108 -25.20 4.55 13.65
C GLU A 108 -25.36 3.20 12.95
N ASP A 109 -25.40 3.18 11.62
CA ASP A 109 -25.52 1.95 10.85
C ASP A 109 -24.21 1.16 10.88
N VAL A 110 -23.08 1.87 10.88
CA VAL A 110 -21.76 1.24 11.09
C VAL A 110 -21.68 0.59 12.48
N LEU A 111 -22.13 1.28 13.53
CA LEU A 111 -22.13 0.75 14.90
C LEU A 111 -23.04 -0.48 15.05
N LYS A 112 -24.22 -0.47 14.41
CA LYS A 112 -25.11 -1.65 14.35
C LYS A 112 -24.45 -2.84 13.67
N VAL A 113 -23.77 -2.62 12.54
CA VAL A 113 -23.05 -3.67 11.81
C VAL A 113 -21.89 -4.24 12.64
N LEU A 114 -21.16 -3.37 13.36
CA LEU A 114 -20.08 -3.75 14.25
C LEU A 114 -20.56 -4.36 15.58
N GLN A 115 -21.87 -4.33 15.85
CA GLN A 115 -22.49 -4.80 17.09
C GLN A 115 -21.96 -4.12 18.35
N VAL A 116 -21.65 -2.81 18.25
CA VAL A 116 -21.15 -2.00 19.37
C VAL A 116 -22.25 -1.07 19.88
N ASP A 117 -22.31 -0.88 21.20
CA ASP A 117 -23.26 0.03 21.83
C ASP A 117 -22.88 1.50 21.56
N SER A 118 -23.77 2.22 20.86
CA SER A 118 -23.59 3.63 20.54
C SER A 118 -23.35 4.50 21.77
N ILE A 119 -23.98 4.21 22.91
CA ILE A 119 -23.83 5.01 24.14
C ILE A 119 -22.40 4.93 24.66
N VAL A 120 -21.81 3.73 24.65
CA VAL A 120 -20.44 3.49 25.10
C VAL A 120 -19.44 4.18 24.17
N VAL A 121 -19.66 4.08 22.86
CA VAL A 121 -18.78 4.70 21.86
C VAL A 121 -18.82 6.22 21.94
N VAL A 122 -20.02 6.82 22.00
CA VAL A 122 -20.17 8.29 22.11
C VAL A 122 -19.41 8.81 23.34
N LYS A 123 -19.59 8.16 24.49
CA LYS A 123 -18.89 8.54 25.71
C LYS A 123 -17.36 8.47 25.54
N ARG A 124 -16.85 7.40 24.93
CA ARG A 124 -15.40 7.23 24.70
C ARG A 124 -14.85 8.27 23.71
N LEU A 125 -15.61 8.61 22.67
CA LEU A 125 -15.24 9.65 21.72
C LEU A 125 -15.19 11.01 22.40
N GLU A 126 -16.18 11.35 23.22
CA GLU A 126 -16.21 12.60 23.99
C GLU A 126 -15.06 12.70 25.00
N GLU A 127 -14.73 11.61 25.70
CA GLU A 127 -13.57 11.53 26.60
C GLU A 127 -12.24 11.78 25.85
N ASN A 128 -12.19 11.47 24.56
CA ASN A 128 -11.05 11.73 23.68
C ASN A 128 -11.12 13.07 22.94
N GLY A 129 -12.08 13.94 23.28
CA GLY A 129 -12.26 15.25 22.67
C GLY A 129 -12.82 15.20 21.25
N ILE A 130 -13.48 14.10 20.87
CA ILE A 130 -14.11 13.90 19.56
C ILE A 130 -15.60 14.14 19.72
N SER A 131 -16.10 15.16 19.02
CA SER A 131 -17.52 15.48 18.94
C SER A 131 -18.24 14.48 18.05
N PHE A 132 -19.25 13.82 18.59
CA PHE A 132 -20.13 12.93 17.86
C PHE A 132 -21.35 13.69 17.34
N ILE A 133 -21.69 13.50 16.07
CA ILE A 133 -22.85 14.12 15.42
C ILE A 133 -23.74 12.98 14.94
N GLU A 134 -24.97 12.94 15.44
CA GLU A 134 -25.96 11.94 15.04
C GLU A 134 -26.31 12.08 13.55
N GLY A 135 -26.44 10.95 12.84
CA GLY A 135 -26.63 10.91 11.39
C GLY A 135 -25.41 11.28 10.53
N ALA A 136 -24.32 11.77 11.11
CA ALA A 136 -23.09 12.07 10.35
C ALA A 136 -22.36 10.81 9.92
N SER A 137 -21.60 10.90 8.82
CA SER A 137 -20.75 9.80 8.37
C SER A 137 -19.48 9.70 9.22
N MET A 138 -18.79 8.55 9.17
CA MET A 138 -17.47 8.44 9.81
C MET A 138 -16.47 9.44 9.22
N GLU A 139 -16.60 9.75 7.93
CA GLU A 139 -15.75 10.75 7.27
C GLU A 139 -15.96 12.15 7.83
N GLU A 140 -17.21 12.56 7.98
CA GLU A 140 -17.55 13.87 8.54
C GLU A 140 -17.03 14.01 9.98
N ILE A 141 -17.15 12.94 10.78
CA ILE A 141 -16.69 12.93 12.17
C ILE A 141 -15.17 13.09 12.24
N TRP A 142 -14.38 12.35 11.44
CA TRP A 142 -12.92 12.52 11.51
C TRP A 142 -12.44 13.86 10.93
N ILE A 143 -13.11 14.39 9.91
CA ILE A 143 -12.75 15.68 9.29
C ILE A 143 -13.02 16.81 10.28
N ASN A 144 -14.21 16.84 10.86
CA ASN A 144 -14.61 17.89 11.80
C ASN A 144 -13.74 17.89 13.07
N ASN A 145 -13.35 16.70 13.53
CA ASN A 145 -12.52 16.56 14.72
C ASN A 145 -11.00 16.55 14.43
N LYS A 146 -10.60 16.65 13.16
CA LYS A 146 -9.18 16.61 12.72
C LYS A 146 -8.42 15.40 13.27
N VAL A 147 -9.09 14.25 13.35
CA VAL A 147 -8.50 12.98 13.78
C VAL A 147 -8.24 12.08 12.58
N SER A 148 -7.32 11.13 12.72
CA SER A 148 -7.07 10.16 11.65
C SER A 148 -8.20 9.13 11.58
N PRO A 149 -8.53 8.60 10.38
CA PRO A 149 -9.52 7.53 10.23
C PRO A 149 -9.22 6.32 11.13
N LYS A 150 -7.94 5.94 11.21
CA LYS A 150 -7.48 4.85 12.08
C LYS A 150 -7.78 5.11 13.56
N LYS A 151 -7.46 6.30 14.08
CA LYS A 151 -7.71 6.64 15.48
C LYS A 151 -9.21 6.59 15.81
N LEU A 152 -10.05 7.09 14.90
CA LEU A 152 -11.50 7.03 15.09
C LEU A 152 -11.99 5.57 15.10
N PHE A 153 -11.53 4.76 14.16
CA PHE A 153 -11.90 3.35 14.06
C PHE A 153 -11.45 2.52 15.28
N ASP A 154 -10.22 2.73 15.76
CA ASP A 154 -9.69 2.08 16.96
C ASP A 154 -10.59 2.39 18.17
N LEU A 155 -10.99 3.66 18.35
CA LEU A 155 -11.90 4.07 19.44
C LEU A 155 -13.32 3.52 19.30
N ILE A 156 -13.77 3.16 18.10
CA ILE A 156 -15.09 2.55 17.89
C ILE A 156 -15.07 1.06 18.25
N ILE A 157 -13.97 0.36 17.99
CA ILE A 157 -13.86 -1.11 18.13
C ILE A 157 -13.30 -1.56 19.48
N GLU A 158 -12.61 -0.68 20.20
CA GLU A 158 -12.12 -0.94 21.57
C GLU A 158 -13.24 -1.32 22.55
#